data_AF-Q9RWE8-F1
#
_entry.id   AF-Q9RWE8-F1
#
_cell.length_a   1.000
_cell.length_b   1.000
_cell.length_c   1.000
_cell.angle_alpha   90.00
_cell.angle_beta   90.00
_cell.angle_gamma   90.00
#
_symmetry.space_group_name_H-M   'P 1'
#
loop_
_entity.id
_entity.type
_entity.pdbx_description
1 polymer ?
#
loop_
_entity_poly.entity_id
_entity_poly.type
_entity_poly.pdbx_seq_one_letter_code
_entity_poly.pdbx_strand_id
1 'polypeptide(L)'
;MFTMKTNIVFLGMGLLGLMAWAAGQRHDVEAATVVNASPERVWEVLTDTAAYAEWNPVIVRLSGELRPGATIEFVNRGPGGR
;
A
#
# COMPACT_ATOMS: atom_id res chain seq x y z
N MET A 1 20.49 43.98 -16.16
CA MET A 1 19.08 43.54 -16.02
C MET A 1 18.74 42.26 -16.81
N PHE A 2 19.69 41.58 -17.46
CA PHE A 2 19.47 40.31 -18.18
C PHE A 2 19.73 39.06 -17.32
N THR A 3 20.61 39.14 -16.31
CA THR A 3 21.07 38.00 -15.51
C THR A 3 20.05 37.48 -14.48
N MET A 4 19.13 38.35 -14.03
CA MET A 4 18.24 38.04 -12.91
C MET A 4 17.04 37.16 -13.30
N LYS A 5 16.56 37.25 -14.56
CA LYS A 5 15.43 36.43 -15.05
C LYS A 5 15.86 34.98 -15.33
N THR A 6 17.07 34.79 -15.82
CA THR A 6 17.64 33.47 -16.11
C THR A 6 17.80 32.62 -14.85
N ASN A 7 18.21 33.22 -13.72
CA ASN A 7 18.37 32.50 -12.45
C ASN A 7 17.03 32.01 -11.87
N ILE A 8 15.93 32.73 -12.09
CA ILE A 8 14.59 32.33 -11.62
C ILE A 8 14.09 31.09 -12.35
N VAL A 9 14.36 30.98 -13.66
CA VAL A 9 13.98 29.80 -14.45
C VAL A 9 14.72 28.55 -13.99
N PHE A 10 16.02 28.65 -13.72
CA PHE A 10 16.82 27.52 -13.21
C PHE A 10 16.40 27.10 -11.80
N LEU A 11 16.06 28.05 -10.92
CA LEU A 11 15.49 27.75 -9.60
C LEU A 11 14.15 27.02 -9.71
N GLY A 12 13.27 27.46 -10.62
CA GLY A 12 12.00 26.79 -10.89
C GLY A 12 12.16 25.37 -11.41
N MET A 13 13.09 25.14 -12.35
CA MET A 13 13.38 23.81 -12.87
C MET A 13 14.01 22.87 -11.82
N GLY A 14 14.89 23.39 -10.97
CA GLY A 14 15.46 22.64 -9.86
C GLY A 14 14.41 22.21 -8.85
N LEU A 15 13.47 23.11 -8.52
CA LEU A 15 12.36 22.81 -7.62
C LEU A 15 11.38 21.80 -8.22
N LEU A 16 11.03 21.94 -9.50
CA LEU A 16 10.21 20.97 -10.23
C LEU A 16 10.88 19.59 -10.29
N GLY A 17 12.19 19.55 -10.52
CA GLY A 17 12.97 18.30 -10.49
C GLY A 17 12.98 17.64 -9.12
N LEU A 18 13.13 18.43 -8.04
CA LEU A 18 13.07 17.94 -6.66
C LEU A 18 11.69 17.38 -6.30
N MET A 19 10.61 18.04 -6.74
CA MET A 19 9.24 17.58 -6.53
C MET A 19 8.94 16.29 -7.31
N ALA A 20 9.39 16.20 -8.56
CA ALA A 20 9.25 14.98 -9.36
C ALA A 20 10.04 13.80 -8.77
N TRP A 21 11.23 14.08 -8.22
CA TRP A 21 12.06 13.09 -7.53
C TRP A 21 11.39 12.59 -6.24
N ALA A 22 10.89 13.50 -5.40
CA ALA A 22 10.18 13.15 -4.17
C ALA A 22 8.88 12.37 -4.46
N ALA A 23 8.14 12.75 -5.51
CA ALA A 23 6.92 12.06 -5.92
C ALA A 23 7.17 10.68 -6.55
N GLY A 24 8.39 10.42 -7.05
CA GLY A 24 8.76 9.19 -7.72
C GLY A 24 9.30 8.08 -6.81
N GLN A 25 9.47 8.34 -5.50
CA GLN A 25 9.97 7.32 -4.58
C GLN A 25 8.93 6.21 -4.41
N ARG A 26 9.28 5.00 -4.85
CA ARG A 26 8.58 3.78 -4.46
C ARG A 26 9.08 3.39 -3.08
N HIS A 27 8.16 3.17 -2.17
CA HIS A 27 8.46 2.60 -0.87
C HIS A 27 8.16 1.10 -0.93
N ASP A 28 9.20 0.30 -0.75
CA ASP A 28 9.06 -1.14 -0.52
C ASP A 28 9.03 -1.39 0.98
N VAL A 29 8.05 -2.15 1.44
CA VAL A 29 7.88 -2.53 2.84
C VAL A 29 8.06 -4.03 2.95
N GLU A 30 9.07 -4.46 3.70
CA GLU A 30 9.31 -5.85 4.02
C GLU A 30 9.05 -6.09 5.51
N ALA A 31 8.27 -7.12 5.82
CA ALA A 31 8.01 -7.57 7.19
C ALA A 31 7.92 -9.10 7.20
N ALA A 32 8.50 -9.71 8.23
CA ALA A 32 8.47 -11.16 8.41
C ALA A 32 8.25 -11.51 9.88
N THR A 33 7.56 -12.61 10.12
CA THR A 33 7.37 -13.19 11.45
C THR A 33 7.28 -14.71 11.35
N VAL A 34 7.61 -15.40 12.44
CA VAL A 34 7.49 -16.86 12.51
C VAL A 34 6.14 -17.22 13.11
N VAL A 35 5.36 -18.02 12.39
CA VAL A 35 4.11 -18.60 12.89
C VAL A 35 4.37 -20.07 13.19
N ASN A 36 4.10 -20.50 14.42
CA ASN A 36 4.27 -21.89 14.83
C ASN A 36 3.08 -22.75 14.34
N ALA A 37 2.98 -22.94 13.03
CA ALA A 37 1.97 -23.75 12.36
C ALA A 37 2.54 -24.29 11.04
N SER A 38 1.89 -25.31 10.45
CA SER A 38 2.26 -25.77 9.12
C SER A 38 1.87 -24.73 8.05
N PRO A 39 2.58 -24.68 6.90
CA PRO A 39 2.22 -23.78 5.81
C PRO A 39 0.77 -23.92 5.34
N GLU A 40 0.24 -25.14 5.33
CA GLU A 40 -1.13 -25.44 4.92
C GLU A 40 -2.13 -24.81 5.89
N ARG A 41 -1.87 -24.89 7.20
CA ARG A 41 -2.73 -24.28 8.21
C ARG A 41 -2.69 -22.75 8.15
N VAL A 42 -1.51 -22.17 7.89
CA VAL A 42 -1.38 -20.72 7.68
C VAL A 42 -2.19 -20.31 6.45
N TRP A 43 -2.07 -21.06 5.35
CA TRP A 43 -2.80 -20.77 4.11
C TRP A 43 -4.31 -20.88 4.28
N GLU A 44 -4.79 -21.88 5.01
CA GLU A 44 -6.22 -22.04 5.35
C GLU A 44 -6.78 -20.79 6.04
N VAL A 45 -6.08 -20.24 7.04
CA VAL A 45 -6.51 -19.01 7.74
C VAL A 45 -6.40 -17.77 6.87
N LEU A 46 -5.32 -17.64 6.09
CA LEU A 46 -5.12 -16.49 5.20
C LEU A 46 -6.09 -16.47 4.00
N THR A 47 -6.71 -17.61 3.67
CA THR A 47 -7.65 -17.73 2.55
C THR A 47 -9.11 -17.93 2.96
N ASP A 48 -9.39 -18.05 4.26
CA ASP A 48 -10.74 -17.98 4.79
C ASP A 48 -11.26 -16.53 4.74
N THR A 49 -11.99 -16.21 3.68
CA THR A 49 -12.56 -14.87 3.47
C THR A 49 -13.67 -14.55 4.48
N ALA A 50 -14.35 -15.56 5.03
CA ALA A 50 -15.42 -15.38 6.01
C ALA A 50 -14.88 -15.04 7.40
N ALA A 51 -13.77 -15.67 7.80
CA ALA A 51 -13.10 -15.43 9.08
C ALA A 51 -11.97 -14.37 9.00
N TYR A 52 -11.80 -13.69 7.88
CA TYR A 52 -10.67 -12.77 7.63
C TYR A 52 -10.50 -11.67 8.70
N ALA A 53 -11.62 -11.18 9.24
CA ALA A 53 -11.66 -10.14 10.26
C ALA A 53 -11.15 -10.60 11.63
N GLU A 54 -11.03 -11.92 11.88
CA GLU A 54 -10.52 -12.45 13.15
C GLU A 54 -9.04 -12.14 13.33
N TRP A 55 -8.27 -12.12 12.25
CA TRP A 55 -6.83 -11.87 12.30
C TRP A 55 -6.43 -10.51 11.70
N ASN A 56 -7.18 -9.98 10.73
CA ASN A 56 -6.85 -8.70 10.10
C ASN A 56 -7.66 -7.54 10.73
N PRO A 57 -7.04 -6.66 11.53
CA PRO A 57 -7.77 -5.59 12.21
C PRO A 57 -8.18 -4.44 11.28
N VAL A 58 -7.68 -4.41 10.04
CA VAL A 58 -7.98 -3.37 9.05
C VAL A 58 -9.07 -3.84 8.09
N ILE A 59 -8.92 -5.02 7.51
CA ILE A 59 -9.90 -5.60 6.57
C ILE A 59 -10.95 -6.39 7.36
N VAL A 60 -12.13 -5.81 7.54
CA VAL A 60 -13.22 -6.39 8.35
C VAL A 60 -14.23 -7.22 7.55
N ARG A 61 -14.15 -7.17 6.22
CA ARG A 61 -14.88 -8.05 5.31
C ARG A 61 -14.06 -8.23 4.06
N LEU A 62 -14.01 -9.46 3.57
CA LEU A 62 -13.40 -9.83 2.30
C LEU A 62 -14.37 -10.75 1.56
N SER A 63 -14.60 -10.51 0.28
CA SER A 63 -15.46 -11.34 -0.57
C SER A 63 -14.88 -11.49 -1.96
N GLY A 64 -15.21 -12.60 -2.60
CA GLY A 64 -14.66 -12.98 -3.90
C GLY A 64 -13.81 -14.25 -3.80
N GLU A 65 -13.43 -14.78 -4.96
CA GLU A 65 -12.64 -15.99 -5.06
C GLU A 65 -11.14 -15.64 -5.06
N LEU A 66 -10.37 -16.21 -4.13
CA LEU A 66 -8.93 -16.01 -4.05
C LEU A 66 -8.20 -16.86 -5.08
N ARG A 67 -8.30 -16.47 -6.35
CA ARG A 67 -7.58 -17.11 -7.47
C ARG A 67 -6.95 -16.07 -8.41
N PRO A 68 -5.92 -16.45 -9.18
CA PRO A 68 -5.33 -15.58 -10.17
C PRO A 68 -6.35 -15.00 -11.15
N GLY A 69 -6.28 -13.69 -11.36
CA GLY A 69 -7.15 -12.95 -12.27
C GLY A 69 -8.58 -12.69 -11.76
N ALA A 70 -8.94 -13.13 -10.55
CA ALA A 70 -10.22 -12.78 -9.96
C ALA A 70 -10.20 -11.38 -9.32
N THR A 71 -11.36 -10.73 -9.31
CA THR A 71 -11.60 -9.51 -8.54
C THR A 71 -12.09 -9.87 -7.15
N ILE A 72 -11.56 -9.20 -6.14
CA ILE A 72 -12.00 -9.29 -4.75
C ILE A 72 -12.51 -7.93 -4.28
N GLU A 73 -13.47 -7.95 -3.37
CA GLU A 73 -13.99 -6.77 -2.70
C GLU A 73 -13.69 -6.86 -1.21
N PHE A 74 -13.28 -5.75 -0.61
CA PHE A 74 -13.00 -5.70 0.81
C PHE A 74 -13.51 -4.42 1.45
N VAL A 75 -13.79 -4.49 2.74
CA VAL A 75 -14.17 -3.33 3.55
C VAL A 75 -13.08 -3.11 4.60
N ASN A 76 -12.50 -1.91 4.58
CA ASN A 76 -11.58 -1.47 5.61
C ASN A 76 -12.32 -0.78 6.74
N ARG A 77 -11.85 -0.97 7.97
CA ARG A 77 -12.18 -0.11 9.09
C ARG A 77 -11.53 1.26 8.87
N GLY A 78 -12.35 2.30 8.71
CA GLY A 78 -11.84 3.67 8.54
C GLY A 78 -11.23 4.23 9.82
N PRO A 79 -10.57 5.42 9.77
CA PRO A 79 -9.93 6.07 10.91
C PRO A 79 -10.86 6.46 12.09
N GLY A 80 -12.12 6.03 12.10
CA GLY A 80 -13.10 6.28 13.18
C GLY A 80 -13.83 5.03 13.68
N GLY A 81 -13.39 3.82 13.29
CA GLY A 81 -13.97 2.57 13.80
C GLY A 81 -15.39 2.24 13.31
N ARG A 82 -15.87 2.91 12.25
CA ARG A 82 -17.13 2.59 11.57
C ARG A 82 -16.85 2.01 10.20
#